data_AF-A0A6L6Y841-F1
#
_entry.id   AF-A0A6L6Y841-F1
#
_cell.length_a   1.000
_cell.length_b   1.000
_cell.length_c   1.000
_cell.angle_alpha   90.00
_cell.angle_beta   90.00
_cell.angle_gamma   90.00
#
_symmetry.space_group_name_H-M   'P 1'
#
loop_
_entity.id
_entity.type
_entity.pdbx_description
1 polymer ?
#
loop_
_entity_poly.entity_id
_entity_poly.type
_entity_poly.pdbx_seq_one_letter_code
_entity_poly.pdbx_strand_id
1 'polypeptide(L)'
;MNNIKILSRADCLKYSSRSLGLPDLQKLDNALIAQALRRTVFIEAPCSIRTVCSLVMNSLGPLTDEPENLKTLIYDIIDDLVNLGDLLEMRDEIAGETNLILRPAPPAFVLRRDGTFIIVGVAGDDVTPPQVNDFNLVYYPSGLRILTPSNTQSCRQTLIDLGLIELPMITWLRAPVSITADKLVKSWISRLPNDIHPEKIENFEIIDISNTTSYYKGRWQSINEQHAGIYIARRPQRYGARLWCLAEIRDGLVQRFVDIHSGDARFRDCDEAWRLLAAMDALTGSPQQVRVVYEKEITVLSFTSPLPSWAIRRLSLVGERLKPHRALLQFSLPLHNSEEELHWLEESLWLTRD
;
A
#
# COMPACT_ATOMS: atom_id res chain seq x y z
N MET A 1 -20.27 -2.72 45.81
CA MET A 1 -19.11 -2.02 45.23
C MET A 1 -18.56 -2.91 44.13
N ASN A 2 -18.60 -2.47 42.87
CA ASN A 2 -18.03 -3.25 41.76
C ASN A 2 -16.52 -3.43 42.01
N ASN A 3 -16.04 -4.68 41.98
CA ASN A 3 -14.61 -5.01 42.03
C ASN A 3 -13.91 -4.42 40.81
N ILE A 4 -13.26 -3.26 40.97
CA ILE A 4 -12.35 -2.73 39.96
C ILE A 4 -11.07 -3.56 40.02
N LYS A 5 -10.83 -4.36 38.98
CA LYS A 5 -9.59 -5.15 38.84
C LYS A 5 -8.60 -4.37 37.97
N ILE A 6 -7.44 -4.04 38.52
CA ILE A 6 -6.32 -3.52 37.74
C ILE A 6 -5.72 -4.70 36.96
N LEU A 7 -5.65 -4.55 35.63
CA LEU A 7 -5.11 -5.57 34.74
C LEU A 7 -3.60 -5.38 34.57
N SER A 8 -2.87 -6.48 34.45
CA SER A 8 -1.48 -6.43 33.99
C SER A 8 -1.44 -6.06 32.51
N ARG A 9 -0.30 -5.59 32.00
CA ARG A 9 -0.12 -5.32 30.56
C ARG A 9 -0.38 -6.56 29.70
N ALA A 10 0.01 -7.74 30.17
CA ALA A 10 -0.25 -9.01 29.49
C ALA A 10 -1.76 -9.32 29.44
N ASP A 11 -2.48 -9.08 30.54
CA ASP A 11 -3.93 -9.22 30.56
C ASP A 11 -4.59 -8.22 29.61
N CYS A 12 -4.19 -6.95 29.63
CA CYS A 12 -4.69 -5.93 28.70
C CYS A 12 -4.50 -6.34 27.24
N LEU A 13 -3.31 -6.83 26.86
CA LEU A 13 -3.04 -7.33 25.50
C LEU A 13 -3.99 -8.47 25.13
N LYS A 14 -4.17 -9.43 26.04
CA LYS A 14 -5.08 -10.57 25.84
C LYS A 14 -6.53 -10.13 25.64
N TYR A 15 -7.04 -9.26 26.51
CA TYR A 15 -8.42 -8.75 26.40
C TYR A 15 -8.61 -7.89 25.15
N SER A 16 -7.66 -7.02 24.82
CA SER A 16 -7.70 -6.21 23.59
C SER A 16 -7.68 -7.07 22.33
N SER A 17 -6.84 -8.11 22.29
CA SER A 17 -6.76 -9.02 21.15
C SER A 17 -8.09 -9.76 20.92
N ARG A 18 -8.68 -10.30 21.98
CA ARG A 18 -10.01 -10.96 21.91
C ARG A 18 -11.10 -10.01 21.44
N SER A 19 -11.12 -8.79 21.97
CA SER A 19 -12.09 -7.75 21.58
C SER A 19 -11.99 -7.37 20.09
N LEU A 20 -10.79 -7.52 19.52
CA LEU A 20 -10.50 -7.26 18.11
C LEU A 20 -10.57 -8.52 17.23
N GLY A 21 -11.06 -9.65 17.76
CA GLY A 21 -11.27 -10.90 17.01
C GLY A 21 -9.99 -11.71 16.75
N LEU A 22 -8.92 -11.44 17.51
CA LEU A 22 -7.63 -12.12 17.42
C LEU A 22 -7.45 -13.16 18.54
N PRO A 23 -6.58 -14.17 18.35
CA PRO A 23 -6.14 -15.06 19.42
C PRO A 23 -5.49 -14.31 20.60
N ASP A 24 -5.29 -15.01 21.71
CA ASP A 24 -4.57 -14.48 22.87
C ASP A 24 -3.12 -14.15 22.51
N LEU A 25 -2.80 -12.87 22.37
CA LEU A 25 -1.46 -12.41 22.11
C LEU A 25 -0.70 -12.11 23.40
N GLN A 26 0.57 -12.49 23.41
CA GLN A 26 1.51 -12.19 24.51
C GLN A 26 2.29 -10.90 24.28
N LYS A 27 2.35 -10.42 23.03
CA LYS A 27 3.04 -9.19 22.63
C LYS A 27 2.21 -8.45 21.58
N LEU A 28 2.41 -7.14 21.50
CA LEU A 28 1.86 -6.34 20.42
C LEU A 28 2.48 -6.79 19.09
N ASP A 29 1.64 -7.10 18.12
CA ASP A 29 2.06 -7.45 16.76
C ASP A 29 1.28 -6.64 15.71
N ASN A 30 1.67 -6.79 14.45
CA ASN A 30 1.06 -6.05 13.35
C ASN A 30 -0.40 -6.43 13.13
N ALA A 31 -0.79 -7.67 13.42
CA ALA A 31 -2.18 -8.11 13.27
C ALA A 31 -3.10 -7.38 14.24
N LEU A 32 -2.67 -7.21 15.50
CA LEU A 32 -3.39 -6.44 16.51
C LEU A 32 -3.51 -4.96 16.13
N ILE A 33 -2.42 -4.36 15.65
CA ILE A 33 -2.43 -2.97 15.20
C ILE A 33 -3.36 -2.80 13.99
N ALA A 34 -3.31 -3.72 13.02
CA ALA A 34 -4.18 -3.70 11.85
C ALA A 34 -5.67 -3.77 12.24
N GLN A 35 -6.04 -4.63 13.20
CA GLN A 35 -7.42 -4.70 13.66
C GLN A 35 -7.85 -3.48 14.46
N ALA A 36 -6.98 -2.92 15.29
CA ALA A 36 -7.23 -1.67 15.98
C ALA A 36 -7.48 -0.54 14.98
N LEU A 37 -6.66 -0.45 13.93
CA LEU A 37 -6.81 0.54 12.86
C LEU A 37 -8.13 0.40 12.11
N ARG A 38 -8.51 -0.83 11.72
CA ARG A 38 -9.83 -1.08 11.08
C ARG A 38 -10.97 -0.59 11.96
N ARG A 39 -10.95 -0.96 13.25
CA ARG A 39 -11.97 -0.53 14.23
C ARG A 39 -12.00 0.99 14.38
N THR A 40 -10.84 1.63 14.54
CA THR A 40 -10.74 3.08 14.71
C THR A 40 -11.26 3.81 13.48
N VAL A 41 -10.87 3.40 12.27
CA VAL A 41 -11.36 4.04 11.04
C VAL A 41 -12.87 3.84 10.87
N PHE A 42 -13.41 2.69 11.24
CA PHE A 42 -14.87 2.49 11.19
C PHE A 42 -15.63 3.47 12.09
N ILE A 43 -15.11 3.75 13.29
CA ILE A 43 -15.75 4.66 14.26
C ILE A 43 -15.56 6.12 13.88
N GLU A 44 -14.36 6.50 13.43
CA GLU A 44 -13.95 7.91 13.30
C GLU A 44 -14.08 8.46 11.88
N ALA A 45 -14.31 7.63 10.87
CA ALA A 45 -14.37 8.10 9.49
C ALA A 45 -15.55 9.06 9.24
N PRO A 46 -15.37 10.09 8.37
CA PRO A 46 -14.14 10.42 7.64
C PRO A 46 -13.09 11.07 8.56
N CYS A 47 -11.85 10.60 8.49
CA CYS A 47 -10.77 11.08 9.35
C CYS A 47 -9.43 11.17 8.64
N SER A 48 -8.51 12.00 9.14
CA SER A 48 -7.14 12.07 8.61
C SER A 48 -6.30 10.89 9.13
N ILE A 49 -5.26 10.49 8.38
CA ILE A 49 -4.25 9.51 8.82
C ILE A 49 -3.65 9.91 10.18
N ARG A 50 -3.40 11.21 10.39
CA ARG A 50 -2.85 11.73 11.65
C ARG A 50 -3.79 11.48 12.83
N THR A 51 -5.10 11.69 12.63
CA THR A 51 -6.12 11.44 13.65
C THR A 51 -6.13 9.97 14.06
N VAL A 52 -6.22 9.07 13.07
CA VAL A 52 -6.24 7.61 13.30
C VAL A 52 -4.97 7.15 14.00
N CYS A 53 -3.81 7.60 13.53
CA CYS A 53 -2.52 7.29 14.15
C CYS A 53 -2.48 7.72 15.62
N SER A 54 -2.94 8.93 15.93
CA SER A 54 -2.98 9.43 17.31
C SER A 54 -3.88 8.58 18.21
N LEU A 55 -5.06 8.20 17.74
CA LEU A 55 -6.02 7.40 18.52
C LEU A 55 -5.50 5.99 18.80
N VAL A 56 -4.91 5.33 17.80
CA VAL A 56 -4.31 4.01 17.98
C VAL A 56 -3.05 4.07 18.85
N MET A 57 -2.22 5.10 18.69
CA MET A 57 -1.06 5.34 19.57
C MET A 57 -1.48 5.52 21.03
N ASN A 58 -2.53 6.29 21.30
CA ASN A 58 -3.03 6.49 22.66
C ASN A 58 -3.55 5.18 23.27
N SER A 59 -4.12 4.29 22.44
CA SER A 59 -4.71 3.03 22.89
C SER A 59 -3.67 1.93 23.10
N LEU A 60 -2.71 1.79 22.17
CA LEU A 60 -1.74 0.69 22.14
C LEU A 60 -0.36 1.08 22.67
N GLY A 61 -0.06 2.37 22.78
CA GLY A 61 1.21 2.89 23.30
C GLY A 61 1.60 2.34 24.68
N PRO A 62 0.67 2.27 25.66
CA PRO A 62 0.95 1.66 26.96
C PRO A 62 1.25 0.15 26.91
N LEU A 63 1.00 -0.51 25.78
CA LEU A 63 1.18 -1.96 25.58
C LEU A 63 2.51 -2.30 24.87
N THR A 64 3.34 -1.32 24.55
CA THR A 64 4.68 -1.50 23.95
C THR A 64 5.77 -0.89 24.83
N ASP A 65 6.99 -1.46 24.75
CA ASP A 65 8.19 -0.88 25.36
C ASP A 65 8.89 0.10 24.40
N GLU A 66 8.45 0.14 23.13
CA GLU A 66 9.06 0.93 22.05
C GLU A 66 8.01 1.84 21.37
N PRO A 67 7.54 2.90 22.03
CA PRO A 67 6.47 3.76 21.51
C PRO A 67 6.87 4.50 20.22
N GLU A 68 8.13 4.88 20.06
CA GLU A 68 8.62 5.53 18.84
C GLU A 68 8.56 4.61 17.61
N ASN A 69 8.90 3.32 17.80
CA ASN A 69 8.79 2.31 16.75
C ASN A 69 7.32 2.02 16.40
N LEU A 70 6.43 2.05 17.39
CA LEU A 70 5.00 1.84 17.18
C LEU A 70 4.40 2.88 16.24
N LYS A 71 4.77 4.15 16.37
CA LYS A 71 4.26 5.21 15.49
C LYS A 71 4.58 4.92 14.03
N THR A 72 5.84 4.60 13.73
CA THR A 72 6.29 4.26 12.36
C THR A 72 5.53 3.05 11.84
N LEU A 73 5.42 2.01 12.68
CA LEU A 73 4.69 0.78 12.34
C LEU A 73 3.21 1.02 12.05
N ILE A 74 2.55 1.93 12.77
CA ILE A 74 1.16 2.31 12.50
C ILE A 74 1.01 2.94 11.13
N TYR A 75 1.90 3.86 10.73
CA TYR A 75 1.86 4.45 9.39
C TYR A 75 2.06 3.41 8.30
N ASP A 76 3.02 2.50 8.49
CA ASP A 76 3.28 1.40 7.55
C ASP A 76 2.06 0.47 7.42
N ILE A 77 1.39 0.14 8.54
CA ILE A 77 0.19 -0.71 8.51
C ILE A 77 -1.01 0.03 7.92
N ILE A 78 -1.15 1.34 8.12
CA ILE A 78 -2.18 2.12 7.41
C ILE A 78 -1.96 2.03 5.90
N ASP A 79 -0.72 2.19 5.43
CA ASP A 79 -0.38 2.03 4.01
C ASP A 79 -0.75 0.62 3.53
N ASP A 80 -0.43 -0.42 4.31
CA ASP A 80 -0.79 -1.80 3.99
C ASP A 80 -2.30 -2.03 3.92
N LEU A 81 -3.07 -1.46 4.84
CA LEU A 81 -4.54 -1.59 4.83
C LEU A 81 -5.18 -0.84 3.65
N VAL A 82 -4.63 0.31 3.25
CA VAL A 82 -5.04 1.01 2.02
C VAL A 82 -4.65 0.17 0.79
N ASN A 83 -3.43 -0.36 0.78
CA ASN A 83 -2.92 -1.22 -0.29
C ASN A 83 -3.78 -2.47 -0.44
N LEU A 84 -4.18 -3.14 0.64
CA LEU A 84 -5.01 -4.35 0.60
C LEU A 84 -6.49 -4.05 0.29
N GLY A 85 -6.92 -2.79 0.43
CA GLY A 85 -8.29 -2.36 0.17
C GLY A 85 -9.21 -2.53 1.38
N ASP A 86 -8.67 -2.60 2.59
CA ASP A 86 -9.44 -2.48 3.83
C ASP A 86 -9.87 -1.04 4.10
N LEU A 87 -9.01 -0.09 3.74
CA LEU A 87 -9.24 1.34 3.87
C LEU A 87 -9.25 1.99 2.49
N LEU A 88 -10.08 3.03 2.36
CA LEU A 88 -10.14 3.89 1.19
C LEU A 88 -9.50 5.23 1.55
N GLU A 89 -8.44 5.60 0.83
CA GLU A 89 -7.92 6.95 0.85
C GLU A 89 -8.65 7.76 -0.22
N MET A 90 -9.34 8.82 0.20
CA MET A 90 -10.16 9.66 -0.67
C MET A 90 -9.73 11.11 -0.56
N ARG A 91 -9.82 11.82 -1.69
CA ARG A 91 -9.70 13.27 -1.73
C ARG A 91 -11.00 13.89 -1.24
N ASP A 92 -10.90 14.79 -0.28
CA ASP A 92 -12.00 15.61 0.20
C ASP A 92 -11.65 17.08 -0.04
N GLU A 93 -12.52 17.79 -0.75
CA GLU A 93 -12.35 19.20 -1.07
C GLU A 93 -13.02 20.03 0.02
N ILE A 94 -12.21 20.55 0.94
CA ILE A 94 -12.68 21.45 1.99
C ILE A 94 -12.18 22.85 1.65
N ALA A 95 -13.09 23.79 1.40
CA ALA A 95 -12.77 25.19 1.08
C ALA A 95 -11.83 25.38 -0.13
N GLY A 96 -11.92 24.51 -1.14
CA GLY A 96 -11.07 24.56 -2.33
C GLY A 96 -9.68 23.93 -2.13
N GLU A 97 -9.46 23.25 -1.00
CA GLU A 97 -8.21 22.55 -0.70
C GLU A 97 -8.46 21.04 -0.67
N THR A 98 -7.58 20.28 -1.32
CA THR A 98 -7.70 18.82 -1.36
C THR A 98 -6.97 18.19 -0.20
N ASN A 99 -7.73 17.62 0.75
CA ASN A 99 -7.21 16.82 1.85
C ASN A 99 -7.40 15.33 1.58
N LEU A 100 -6.49 14.50 2.09
CA LEU A 100 -6.64 13.05 2.06
C LEU A 100 -7.32 12.59 3.36
N ILE A 101 -8.46 11.93 3.22
CA ILE A 101 -9.22 11.34 4.32
C ILE A 101 -9.30 9.82 4.13
N LEU A 102 -9.36 9.12 5.26
CA LEU A 102 -9.60 7.68 5.31
C LEU A 102 -11.08 7.41 5.53
N ARG A 103 -11.57 6.37 4.84
CA ARG A 103 -12.86 5.74 5.06
C ARG A 103 -12.72 4.22 5.12
N PRO A 104 -13.57 3.49 5.85
CA PRO A 104 -13.60 2.04 5.77
C PRO A 104 -14.06 1.61 4.37
N ALA A 105 -13.39 0.62 3.77
CA ALA A 105 -13.92 -0.05 2.59
C ALA A 105 -15.06 -1.00 3.00
N PRO A 106 -16.08 -1.20 2.13
CA PRO A 106 -17.16 -2.13 2.43
C PRO A 106 -16.62 -3.56 2.60
N PRO A 107 -17.19 -4.37 3.50
CA PRO A 107 -16.81 -5.77 3.68
C PRO A 107 -16.93 -6.56 2.37
N ALA A 108 -15.85 -7.23 2.01
CA ALA A 108 -15.76 -7.98 0.79
C ALA A 108 -14.80 -9.17 0.94
N PHE A 109 -14.86 -10.07 -0.03
CA PHE A 109 -13.92 -11.18 -0.12
C PHE A 109 -13.44 -11.42 -1.56
N VAL A 110 -12.27 -12.03 -1.69
CA VAL A 110 -11.70 -12.48 -2.96
C VAL A 110 -11.47 -13.98 -2.88
N LEU A 111 -12.08 -14.74 -3.78
CA LEU A 111 -11.82 -16.18 -3.94
C LEU A 111 -10.51 -16.39 -4.72
N ARG A 112 -9.55 -17.09 -4.11
CA ARG A 112 -8.28 -17.50 -4.75
C ARG A 112 -8.46 -18.82 -5.51
N ARG A 113 -7.55 -19.08 -6.45
CA ARG A 113 -7.56 -20.31 -7.28
C ARG A 113 -7.40 -21.59 -6.45
N ASP A 114 -6.74 -21.50 -5.29
CA ASP A 114 -6.52 -22.61 -4.36
C ASP A 114 -7.73 -22.89 -3.44
N GLY A 115 -8.84 -22.16 -3.61
CA GLY A 115 -10.06 -22.33 -2.83
C GLY A 115 -10.07 -21.61 -1.49
N THR A 116 -9.03 -20.84 -1.16
CA THR A 116 -8.99 -19.94 0.00
C THR A 116 -9.59 -18.57 -0.32
N PHE A 117 -9.92 -17.80 0.71
CA PHE A 117 -10.56 -16.49 0.57
C PHE A 117 -9.73 -15.42 1.26
N ILE A 118 -9.49 -14.29 0.58
CA ILE A 118 -8.97 -13.08 1.23
C ILE A 118 -10.14 -12.26 1.71
N ILE A 119 -10.15 -11.85 2.98
CA ILE A 119 -11.16 -10.97 3.57
C ILE A 119 -10.64 -9.54 3.60
N VAL A 120 -11.38 -8.62 2.98
CA VAL A 120 -11.04 -7.20 2.89
C VAL A 120 -12.20 -6.31 3.34
N GLY A 121 -11.90 -5.07 3.69
CA GLY A 121 -12.87 -4.09 4.17
C GLY A 121 -13.12 -4.19 5.67
N VAL A 122 -14.02 -3.35 6.19
CA VAL A 122 -14.31 -3.27 7.63
C VAL A 122 -15.78 -3.54 7.90
N ALA A 123 -16.07 -4.59 8.70
CA ALA A 123 -17.42 -5.10 8.96
C ALA A 123 -18.09 -4.47 10.19
N GLY A 124 -17.94 -3.17 10.32
CA GLY A 124 -18.59 -2.37 11.35
C GLY A 124 -18.31 -2.81 12.79
N ASP A 125 -19.38 -3.20 13.50
CA ASP A 125 -19.30 -3.63 14.90
C ASP A 125 -18.52 -4.95 15.07
N ASP A 126 -18.34 -5.71 14.00
CA ASP A 126 -17.40 -6.82 13.94
C ASP A 126 -16.19 -6.41 13.11
N VAL A 127 -14.97 -6.46 13.68
CA VAL A 127 -13.78 -6.03 12.94
C VAL A 127 -13.56 -6.93 11.70
N THR A 128 -13.92 -8.20 11.84
CA THR A 128 -13.99 -9.20 10.78
C THR A 128 -15.29 -9.97 10.95
N PRO A 129 -16.06 -10.25 9.88
CA PRO A 129 -17.36 -10.92 9.98
C PRO A 129 -17.27 -12.16 10.86
N PRO A 130 -18.28 -12.40 11.72
CA PRO A 130 -18.19 -13.35 12.81
C PRO A 130 -17.78 -14.72 12.31
N GLN A 131 -16.87 -15.34 13.07
CA GLN A 131 -16.33 -16.66 12.82
C GLN A 131 -17.48 -17.66 12.67
N VAL A 132 -17.78 -18.03 11.43
CA VAL A 132 -18.50 -19.27 11.14
C VAL A 132 -17.55 -20.34 11.68
N ASN A 133 -17.95 -21.00 12.77
CA ASN A 133 -17.12 -21.89 13.60
C ASN A 133 -16.40 -23.05 12.84
N ASP A 134 -16.57 -23.15 11.53
CA ASP A 134 -16.01 -24.16 10.64
C ASP A 134 -14.84 -23.64 9.76
N PHE A 135 -14.47 -22.35 9.84
CA PHE A 135 -13.44 -21.78 8.97
C PHE A 135 -12.19 -21.31 9.73
N ASN A 136 -11.02 -21.71 9.24
CA ASN A 136 -9.74 -21.29 9.79
C ASN A 136 -9.36 -19.91 9.22
N LEU A 137 -9.66 -18.85 9.97
CA LEU A 137 -9.26 -17.47 9.64
C LEU A 137 -7.86 -17.17 10.21
N VAL A 138 -6.92 -16.90 9.33
CA VAL A 138 -5.52 -16.60 9.64
C VAL A 138 -5.25 -15.11 9.41
N TYR A 139 -4.59 -14.48 10.38
CA TYR A 139 -4.16 -13.09 10.34
C TYR A 139 -2.66 -13.01 10.08
N TYR A 140 -2.29 -12.33 9.01
CA TYR A 140 -0.88 -12.15 8.63
C TYR A 140 -0.32 -10.82 9.15
N PRO A 141 1.00 -10.75 9.40
CA PRO A 141 1.66 -9.50 9.81
C PRO A 141 1.52 -8.34 8.81
N SER A 142 1.20 -8.62 7.54
CA SER A 142 0.87 -7.60 6.54
C SER A 142 -0.52 -6.97 6.72
N GLY A 143 -1.29 -7.42 7.71
CA GLY A 143 -2.70 -7.10 7.87
C GLY A 143 -3.63 -7.99 7.04
N LEU A 144 -3.11 -8.81 6.11
CA LEU A 144 -3.91 -9.71 5.29
C LEU A 144 -4.68 -10.72 6.16
N ARG A 145 -5.92 -11.01 5.76
CA ARG A 145 -6.80 -11.98 6.39
C ARG A 145 -7.14 -13.07 5.39
N ILE A 146 -6.75 -14.31 5.67
CA ILE A 146 -7.04 -15.45 4.79
C ILE A 146 -7.94 -16.44 5.53
N LEU A 147 -9.03 -16.82 4.88
CA LEU A 147 -9.95 -17.84 5.33
C LEU A 147 -9.69 -19.11 4.53
N THR A 148 -9.36 -20.20 5.22
CA THR A 148 -9.16 -21.52 4.63
C THR A 148 -10.33 -22.43 5.01
N PRO A 149 -11.30 -22.65 4.10
CA PRO A 149 -12.46 -23.48 4.41
C PRO A 149 -12.20 -24.96 4.10
N SER A 150 -12.95 -25.83 4.78
CA SER A 150 -13.06 -27.26 4.44
C SER A 150 -13.87 -27.48 3.15
N ASN A 151 -14.82 -26.59 2.85
CA ASN A 151 -15.62 -26.61 1.62
C ASN A 151 -15.75 -25.19 1.05
N THR A 152 -15.10 -24.94 -0.09
CA THR A 152 -15.07 -23.63 -0.77
C THR A 152 -16.46 -23.13 -1.16
N GLN A 153 -17.33 -23.98 -1.70
CA GLN A 153 -18.65 -23.55 -2.20
C GLN A 153 -19.58 -23.16 -1.05
N SER A 154 -19.59 -23.96 0.03
CA SER A 154 -20.37 -23.64 1.23
C SER A 154 -19.88 -22.34 1.87
N CYS A 155 -18.56 -22.18 2.00
CA CYS A 155 -17.94 -20.97 2.55
C CYS A 155 -18.33 -19.73 1.73
N ARG A 156 -18.20 -19.79 0.40
CA ARG A 156 -18.59 -18.71 -0.50
C ARG A 156 -20.04 -18.28 -0.27
N GLN A 157 -20.96 -19.24 -0.20
CA GLN A 157 -22.38 -18.94 0.03
C GLN A 157 -22.59 -18.27 1.39
N THR A 158 -21.94 -18.77 2.45
CA THR A 158 -22.04 -18.17 3.78
C THR A 158 -21.52 -16.73 3.82
N LEU A 159 -20.39 -16.43 3.16
CA LEU A 159 -19.87 -15.06 3.10
C LEU A 159 -20.84 -14.12 2.36
N ILE A 160 -21.49 -14.60 1.29
CA ILE A 160 -22.52 -13.84 0.57
C ILE A 160 -23.75 -13.62 1.46
N ASP A 161 -24.21 -14.65 2.18
CA ASP A 161 -25.37 -14.57 3.07
C ASP A 161 -25.13 -13.62 4.26
N LEU A 162 -23.87 -13.48 4.70
CA LEU A 162 -23.42 -12.48 5.67
C LEU A 162 -23.32 -11.05 5.11
N GLY A 163 -23.62 -10.86 3.81
CA GLY A 163 -23.66 -9.56 3.16
C GLY A 163 -22.32 -9.06 2.65
N LEU A 164 -21.28 -9.91 2.59
CA LEU A 164 -20.01 -9.52 1.98
C LEU A 164 -20.12 -9.51 0.46
N ILE A 165 -19.44 -8.55 -0.15
CA ILE A 165 -19.34 -8.45 -1.61
C ILE A 165 -18.24 -9.38 -2.10
N GLU A 166 -18.57 -10.29 -3.03
CA GLU A 166 -17.55 -11.03 -3.77
C GLU A 166 -16.87 -10.11 -4.79
N LEU A 167 -15.56 -9.90 -4.63
CA LEU A 167 -14.74 -9.16 -5.57
C LEU A 167 -14.02 -10.15 -6.50
N PRO A 168 -14.24 -10.07 -7.82
CA PRO A 168 -13.40 -10.79 -8.76
C PRO A 168 -11.94 -10.44 -8.54
N MET A 169 -11.05 -11.44 -8.57
CA MET A 169 -9.61 -11.26 -8.33
C MET A 169 -9.02 -10.15 -9.21
N ILE A 170 -9.39 -10.09 -10.49
CA ILE A 170 -8.93 -9.04 -11.41
C ILE A 170 -9.39 -7.63 -10.98
N THR A 171 -10.59 -7.51 -10.43
CA THR A 171 -11.16 -6.26 -9.92
C THR A 171 -10.48 -5.82 -8.63
N TRP A 172 -10.13 -6.76 -7.74
CA TRP A 172 -9.41 -6.45 -6.51
C TRP A 172 -7.96 -6.04 -6.78
N LEU A 173 -7.27 -6.78 -7.65
CA LEU A 173 -5.90 -6.46 -8.07
C LEU A 173 -5.80 -5.04 -8.60
N ARG A 174 -6.80 -4.60 -9.38
CA ARG A 174 -6.77 -3.33 -10.11
C ARG A 174 -5.48 -3.20 -10.94
N ALA A 175 -4.96 -4.31 -11.45
CA ALA A 175 -3.76 -4.28 -12.26
C ALA A 175 -4.04 -3.44 -13.52
N PRO A 176 -3.14 -2.50 -13.88
CA PRO A 176 -3.33 -1.72 -15.08
C PRO A 176 -3.18 -2.61 -16.33
N VAL A 177 -3.70 -2.14 -17.46
CA VAL A 177 -3.50 -2.81 -18.74
C VAL A 177 -2.03 -2.89 -19.10
N SER A 178 -1.64 -4.03 -19.69
CA SER A 178 -0.29 -4.21 -20.23
C SER A 178 -0.07 -3.26 -21.41
N ILE A 179 1.07 -2.58 -21.38
CA ILE A 179 1.48 -1.55 -22.34
C ILE A 179 3.01 -1.52 -22.36
N THR A 180 3.63 -1.00 -23.41
CA THR A 180 5.09 -0.80 -23.43
C THR A 180 5.50 0.42 -22.62
N ALA A 181 6.73 0.42 -22.08
CA ALA A 181 7.30 1.55 -21.35
C ALA A 181 7.25 2.85 -22.18
N ASP A 182 7.67 2.76 -23.45
CA ASP A 182 7.64 3.86 -24.42
C ASP A 182 6.23 4.46 -24.58
N LYS A 183 5.21 3.62 -24.75
CA LYS A 183 3.85 4.10 -24.96
C LYS A 183 3.27 4.71 -23.68
N LEU A 184 3.59 4.18 -22.49
CA LEU A 184 3.20 4.80 -21.22
C LEU A 184 3.83 6.19 -21.07
N VAL A 185 5.15 6.29 -21.25
CA VAL A 185 5.89 7.56 -21.11
C VAL A 185 5.40 8.59 -22.13
N LYS A 186 5.26 8.23 -23.41
CA LYS A 186 4.70 9.12 -24.44
C LYS A 186 3.29 9.58 -24.11
N SER A 187 2.45 8.69 -23.57
CA SER A 187 1.07 9.06 -23.18
C SER A 187 1.06 10.14 -22.09
N TRP A 188 1.99 10.09 -21.13
CA TRP A 188 2.10 11.11 -20.09
C TRP A 188 2.75 12.40 -20.58
N ILE A 189 3.81 12.32 -21.40
CA ILE A 189 4.43 13.49 -22.03
C ILE A 189 3.40 14.25 -22.87
N SER A 190 2.51 13.56 -23.58
CA SER A 190 1.45 14.20 -24.38
C SER A 190 0.41 14.98 -23.57
N ARG A 191 0.38 14.81 -22.24
CA ARG A 191 -0.50 15.55 -21.32
C ARG A 191 0.14 16.84 -20.81
N LEU A 192 1.44 17.05 -21.02
CA LEU A 192 2.09 18.32 -20.68
C LEU A 192 1.45 19.45 -21.50
N PRO A 193 1.18 20.61 -20.90
CA PRO A 193 0.59 21.72 -21.62
C PRO A 193 1.53 22.19 -22.75
N ASN A 194 0.97 22.70 -23.84
CA ASN A 194 1.77 23.23 -24.95
C ASN A 194 2.49 24.53 -24.57
N ASP A 195 1.85 25.34 -23.72
CA ASP A 195 2.40 26.61 -23.26
C ASP A 195 3.55 26.35 -22.28
N ILE A 196 4.67 27.04 -22.53
CA ILE A 196 5.85 27.02 -21.65
C ILE A 196 5.81 28.29 -20.81
N HIS A 197 5.82 28.11 -19.49
CA HIS A 197 5.86 29.19 -18.52
C HIS A 197 6.97 28.91 -17.50
N PRO A 198 8.21 29.34 -17.78
CA PRO A 198 9.35 29.06 -16.90
C PRO A 198 9.12 29.71 -15.53
N GLU A 199 9.02 28.89 -14.50
CA GLU A 199 8.76 29.33 -13.14
C GLU A 199 9.75 28.69 -12.15
N LYS A 200 10.15 29.48 -11.17
CA LYS A 200 10.86 28.98 -9.99
C LYS A 200 9.84 28.58 -8.93
N ILE A 201 9.65 27.28 -8.74
CA ILE A 201 8.77 26.73 -7.71
C ILE A 201 9.62 26.34 -6.50
N GLU A 202 9.38 26.99 -5.35
CA GLU A 202 10.07 26.65 -4.11
C GLU A 202 9.69 25.24 -3.61
N ASN A 203 10.63 24.54 -2.97
CA ASN A 203 10.41 23.19 -2.43
C ASN A 203 9.91 22.16 -3.46
N PHE A 204 10.26 22.37 -4.73
CA PHE A 204 10.01 21.42 -5.82
C PHE A 204 11.13 20.37 -5.86
N GLU A 205 10.76 19.11 -5.78
CA GLU A 205 11.69 17.98 -5.78
C GLU A 205 11.47 17.12 -7.02
N ILE A 206 12.54 16.61 -7.60
CA ILE A 206 12.52 15.66 -8.72
C ILE A 206 13.10 14.33 -8.29
N ILE A 207 12.70 13.26 -8.97
CA ILE A 207 13.41 11.99 -8.97
C ILE A 207 14.40 12.02 -10.14
N ASP A 208 15.69 12.01 -9.83
CA ASP A 208 16.73 11.90 -10.85
C ASP A 208 16.84 10.45 -11.33
N ILE A 209 16.63 10.26 -12.63
CA ILE A 209 16.73 8.97 -13.31
C ILE A 209 18.16 8.64 -13.76
N SER A 210 19.09 9.59 -13.64
CA SER A 210 20.53 9.31 -13.81
C SER A 210 21.16 8.66 -12.58
N ASN A 211 20.54 8.83 -11.41
CA ASN A 211 20.97 8.20 -10.16
C ASN A 211 20.59 6.71 -10.12
N THR A 212 21.40 5.93 -9.40
CA THR A 212 21.21 4.46 -9.28
C THR A 212 19.82 4.07 -8.74
N THR A 213 19.23 3.02 -9.32
CA THR A 213 17.95 2.43 -8.89
C THR A 213 18.06 1.60 -7.59
N SER A 214 19.28 1.40 -7.07
CA SER A 214 19.55 0.64 -5.84
C SER A 214 19.13 1.37 -4.55
N TYR A 215 18.94 2.69 -4.60
CA TYR A 215 18.55 3.49 -3.43
C TYR A 215 17.53 4.58 -3.79
N TYR A 216 16.25 4.23 -3.80
CA TYR A 216 15.13 5.14 -4.15
C TYR A 216 15.15 6.49 -3.42
N LYS A 217 15.35 6.50 -2.09
CA LYS A 217 15.32 7.76 -1.31
C LYS A 217 16.42 8.72 -1.75
N GLY A 218 17.58 8.22 -2.16
CA GLY A 218 18.70 9.04 -2.62
C GLY A 218 18.52 9.61 -4.02
N ARG A 219 17.46 9.25 -4.74
CA ARG A 219 17.15 9.80 -6.06
C ARG A 219 16.37 11.12 -5.98
N TRP A 220 15.77 11.42 -4.83
CA TRP A 220 15.06 12.67 -4.61
C TRP A 220 16.02 13.82 -4.41
N GLN A 221 15.85 14.89 -5.17
CA GLN A 221 16.67 16.09 -5.07
C GLN A 221 15.92 17.36 -5.45
N SER A 222 16.37 18.49 -4.91
CA SER A 222 15.93 19.81 -5.36
C SER A 222 16.42 20.09 -6.77
N ILE A 223 15.63 20.84 -7.54
CA ILE A 223 16.03 21.31 -8.87
C ILE A 223 17.25 22.25 -8.79
N ASN A 224 18.14 22.19 -9.80
CA ASN A 224 19.31 23.06 -9.95
C ASN A 224 19.54 23.34 -11.45
N GLU A 225 20.51 24.21 -11.75
CA GLU A 225 20.81 24.67 -13.12
C GLU A 225 21.27 23.57 -14.09
N GLN A 226 21.72 22.43 -13.58
CA GLN A 226 22.21 21.31 -14.40
C GLN A 226 21.07 20.41 -14.89
N HIS A 227 19.88 20.49 -14.30
CA HIS A 227 18.76 19.65 -14.69
C HIS A 227 18.11 20.17 -15.98
N ALA A 228 18.03 19.28 -16.96
CA ALA A 228 17.38 19.52 -18.24
C ALA A 228 16.69 18.25 -18.72
N GLY A 229 15.37 18.30 -18.91
CA GLY A 229 14.59 17.16 -19.38
C GLY A 229 13.28 16.99 -18.64
N ILE A 230 12.69 15.80 -18.76
CA ILE A 230 11.40 15.46 -18.16
C ILE A 230 11.65 14.58 -16.94
N TYR A 231 11.04 14.96 -15.82
CA TYR A 231 11.23 14.32 -14.52
C TYR A 231 9.89 14.05 -13.84
N ILE A 232 9.82 12.95 -13.10
CA ILE A 232 8.79 12.78 -12.09
C ILE A 232 9.16 13.62 -10.88
N ALA A 233 8.18 14.33 -10.34
CA ALA A 233 8.41 15.35 -9.36
C ALA A 233 7.32 15.41 -8.29
N ARG A 234 7.65 16.12 -7.22
CA ARG A 234 6.73 16.52 -6.16
C ARG A 234 6.74 18.03 -6.04
N ARG A 235 5.57 18.63 -6.19
CA ARG A 235 5.38 20.07 -5.99
C ARG A 235 4.70 20.36 -4.65
N PRO A 236 4.97 21.50 -4.00
CA PRO A 236 4.29 21.88 -2.78
C PRO A 236 2.80 22.13 -3.03
N GLN A 237 2.01 21.92 -1.98
CA GLN A 237 0.64 22.39 -1.83
C GLN A 237 0.57 23.20 -0.54
N ARG A 238 -0.29 24.23 -0.49
CA ARG A 238 -0.41 25.14 0.67
C ARG A 238 -0.68 24.38 1.97
N TYR A 239 -1.51 23.34 1.90
CA TYR A 239 -1.79 22.40 2.99
C TYR A 239 -1.90 20.98 2.41
N GLY A 240 -1.61 19.96 3.22
CA GLY A 240 -1.67 18.55 2.80
C GLY A 240 -0.35 17.98 2.27
N ALA A 241 -0.43 16.80 1.64
CA ALA A 241 0.72 16.12 1.06
C ALA A 241 1.19 16.82 -0.23
N ARG A 242 2.49 16.70 -0.54
CA ARG A 242 3.03 17.16 -1.82
C ARG A 242 2.38 16.40 -2.98
N LEU A 243 2.10 17.10 -4.06
CA LEU A 243 1.43 16.53 -5.24
C LEU A 243 2.45 15.92 -6.19
N TRP A 244 2.16 14.72 -6.67
CA TRP A 244 2.92 14.07 -7.72
C TRP A 244 2.65 14.76 -9.05
N CYS A 245 3.70 15.01 -9.83
CA CYS A 245 3.59 15.58 -11.17
C CYS A 245 4.67 15.05 -12.11
N LEU A 246 4.43 15.18 -13.41
CA LEU A 246 5.45 15.08 -14.44
C LEU A 246 5.80 16.50 -14.88
N ALA A 247 7.09 16.85 -14.88
CA ALA A 247 7.54 18.20 -15.17
C ALA A 247 8.69 18.22 -16.18
N GLU A 248 8.63 19.18 -17.11
CA GLU A 248 9.78 19.54 -17.93
C GLU A 248 10.59 20.62 -17.19
N ILE A 249 11.88 20.36 -16.99
CA ILE A 249 12.82 21.22 -16.29
C ILE A 249 13.90 21.68 -17.26
N ARG A 250 14.32 22.94 -17.15
CA ARG A 250 15.48 23.49 -17.86
C ARG A 250 16.07 24.64 -17.05
N ASP A 251 17.39 24.69 -16.92
CA ASP A 251 18.14 25.76 -16.23
C ASP A 251 17.62 26.02 -14.81
N GLY A 252 17.25 24.95 -14.08
CA GLY A 252 16.71 25.04 -12.72
C GLY A 252 15.29 25.63 -12.61
N LEU A 253 14.59 25.79 -13.73
CA LEU A 253 13.22 26.29 -13.80
C LEU A 253 12.26 25.21 -14.30
N VAL A 254 11.06 25.18 -13.72
CA VAL A 254 9.96 24.35 -14.18
C VAL A 254 9.37 25.03 -15.42
N GLN A 255 9.47 24.38 -16.57
CA GLN A 255 8.99 24.92 -17.85
C GLN A 255 7.49 24.73 -18.01
N ARG A 256 7.02 23.55 -17.60
CA ARG A 256 5.62 23.11 -17.60
C ARG A 256 5.51 21.82 -16.82
N PHE A 257 4.34 21.55 -16.27
CA PHE A 257 4.06 20.30 -15.57
C PHE A 257 2.60 19.89 -15.73
N VAL A 258 2.34 18.62 -15.48
CA VAL A 258 0.99 18.06 -15.33
C VAL A 258 0.96 17.24 -14.04
N ASP A 259 -0.04 17.48 -13.21
CA ASP A 259 -0.21 16.69 -12.00
C ASP A 259 -0.60 15.26 -12.36
N ILE A 260 0.05 14.30 -11.70
CA ILE A 260 -0.26 12.88 -11.82
C ILE A 260 -1.47 12.64 -10.94
N HIS A 261 -2.63 12.51 -11.58
CA HIS A 261 -3.86 12.09 -10.95
C HIS A 261 -4.30 10.78 -11.60
N SER A 262 -4.62 9.78 -10.78
CA SER A 262 -5.33 8.61 -11.31
C SER A 262 -6.70 9.04 -11.84
N GLY A 263 -7.06 8.56 -13.03
CA GLY A 263 -8.41 8.74 -13.59
C GLY A 263 -9.51 7.98 -12.81
N ASP A 264 -9.10 7.05 -11.94
CA ASP A 264 -9.98 6.34 -11.01
C ASP A 264 -9.54 6.68 -9.58
N ALA A 265 -10.42 7.34 -8.82
CA ALA A 265 -10.19 7.83 -7.47
C ALA A 265 -9.77 6.75 -6.46
N ARG A 266 -9.85 5.47 -6.85
CA ARG A 266 -9.44 4.33 -6.02
C ARG A 266 -7.98 3.92 -6.22
N PHE A 267 -7.24 4.54 -7.15
CA PHE A 267 -5.79 4.41 -7.23
C PHE A 267 -5.11 5.64 -6.66
N ARG A 268 -3.95 5.42 -6.07
CA ARG A 268 -3.14 6.49 -5.52
C ARG A 268 -2.28 7.08 -6.62
N ASP A 269 -2.05 8.38 -6.55
CA ASP A 269 -1.19 9.07 -7.52
C ASP A 269 0.26 8.58 -7.46
N CYS A 270 0.70 8.11 -6.29
CA CYS A 270 2.01 7.47 -6.17
C CYS A 270 2.09 6.15 -6.96
N ASP A 271 1.00 5.39 -7.11
CA ASP A 271 1.02 4.14 -7.87
C ASP A 271 1.30 4.42 -9.36
N GLU A 272 0.66 5.46 -9.92
CA GLU A 272 0.89 5.91 -11.29
C GLU A 272 2.29 6.52 -11.45
N ALA A 273 2.73 7.33 -10.49
CA ALA A 273 4.07 7.92 -10.51
C ALA A 273 5.17 6.85 -10.44
N TRP A 274 5.04 5.84 -9.57
CA TRP A 274 6.01 4.75 -9.48
C TRP A 274 6.02 3.86 -10.72
N ARG A 275 4.87 3.62 -11.33
CA ARG A 275 4.80 2.91 -12.62
C ARG A 275 5.47 3.71 -13.74
N LEU A 276 5.21 5.02 -13.81
CA LEU A 276 5.85 5.90 -14.78
C LEU A 276 7.37 5.95 -14.55
N LEU A 277 7.82 5.95 -13.29
CA LEU A 277 9.24 5.93 -12.94
C LEU A 277 9.92 4.66 -13.45
N ALA A 278 9.31 3.50 -13.22
CA ALA A 278 9.84 2.24 -13.70
C ALA A 278 9.93 2.20 -15.25
N ALA A 279 8.95 2.78 -15.94
CA ALA A 279 8.99 2.93 -17.40
C ALA A 279 10.15 3.83 -17.87
N MET A 280 10.34 4.99 -17.22
CA MET A 280 11.44 5.90 -17.55
C MET A 280 12.80 5.26 -17.30
N ASP A 281 12.97 4.58 -16.17
CA ASP A 281 14.19 3.84 -15.81
C ASP A 281 14.51 2.74 -16.85
N ALA A 282 13.49 2.02 -17.33
CA ALA A 282 13.67 1.03 -18.39
C ALA A 282 14.10 1.66 -19.73
N LEU A 283 13.53 2.81 -20.10
CA LEU A 283 13.87 3.52 -21.35
C LEU A 283 15.26 4.16 -21.33
N THR A 284 15.79 4.51 -20.15
CA THR A 284 17.17 5.00 -20.01
C THR A 284 18.21 3.86 -19.92
N GLY A 285 17.78 2.60 -20.08
CA GLY A 285 18.65 1.43 -20.03
C GLY A 285 19.10 1.06 -18.61
N SER A 286 18.44 1.59 -17.58
CA SER A 286 18.72 1.31 -16.17
C SER A 286 17.45 0.86 -15.43
N PRO A 287 16.79 -0.24 -15.87
CA PRO A 287 15.56 -0.72 -15.26
C PRO A 287 15.74 -0.97 -13.75
N GLN A 288 14.64 -0.80 -13.01
CA GLN A 288 14.62 -1.12 -11.59
C GLN A 288 14.79 -2.64 -11.39
N GLN A 289 15.55 -3.01 -10.36
CA GLN A 289 15.92 -4.40 -10.12
C GLN A 289 15.05 -5.03 -9.03
N VAL A 290 14.73 -6.31 -9.22
CA VAL A 290 14.27 -7.21 -8.16
C VAL A 290 15.38 -8.22 -7.87
N ARG A 291 15.86 -8.24 -6.63
CA ARG A 291 16.78 -9.28 -6.19
C ARG A 291 16.00 -10.54 -5.85
N VAL A 292 16.42 -11.66 -6.42
CA VAL A 292 15.78 -12.95 -6.25
C VAL A 292 16.72 -13.90 -5.50
N VAL A 293 16.27 -14.44 -4.37
CA VAL A 293 17.00 -15.46 -3.63
C VAL A 293 16.14 -16.72 -3.56
N TYR A 294 16.66 -17.81 -4.12
CA TYR A 294 16.00 -19.11 -4.07
C TYR A 294 16.45 -19.87 -2.82
N GLU A 295 15.49 -20.29 -2.02
CA GLU A 295 15.65 -21.23 -0.91
C GLU A 295 14.77 -22.45 -1.16
N LYS A 296 15.00 -23.57 -0.45
CA LYS A 296 14.45 -24.90 -0.78
C LYS A 296 13.02 -24.91 -1.35
N GLU A 297 12.07 -24.32 -0.62
CA GLU A 297 10.64 -24.30 -0.99
C GLU A 297 10.11 -22.89 -1.25
N ILE A 298 10.94 -21.86 -1.07
CA ILE A 298 10.52 -20.45 -1.14
C ILE A 298 11.46 -19.63 -2.01
N THR A 299 10.92 -18.59 -2.62
CA THR A 299 11.67 -17.55 -3.31
C THR A 299 11.47 -16.24 -2.57
N VAL A 300 12.57 -15.60 -2.22
CA VAL A 300 12.57 -14.28 -1.58
C VAL A 300 12.82 -13.22 -2.64
N LEU A 301 11.85 -12.32 -2.81
CA LEU A 301 11.92 -11.17 -3.70
C LEU A 301 12.21 -9.92 -2.89
N SER A 302 13.27 -9.19 -3.22
CA SER A 302 13.66 -7.93 -2.56
C SER A 302 13.66 -6.77 -3.55
N PHE A 303 12.98 -5.68 -3.19
CA PHE A 303 12.81 -4.51 -4.04
C PHE A 303 13.49 -3.28 -3.42
N THR A 304 14.30 -2.57 -4.21
CA THR A 304 14.95 -1.31 -3.80
C THR A 304 14.19 -0.06 -4.23
N SER A 305 13.17 -0.25 -5.07
CA SER A 305 12.22 0.78 -5.50
C SER A 305 10.82 0.43 -5.00
N PRO A 306 9.96 1.44 -4.75
CA PRO A 306 8.61 1.20 -4.29
C PRO A 306 7.78 0.50 -5.38
N LEU A 307 6.84 -0.33 -4.95
CA LEU A 307 5.90 -1.01 -5.84
C LEU A 307 4.53 -0.33 -5.76
N PRO A 308 3.82 -0.15 -6.89
CA PRO A 308 2.42 0.21 -6.87
C PRO A 308 1.55 -0.78 -6.08
N SER A 309 0.45 -0.31 -5.50
CA SER A 309 -0.47 -1.13 -4.69
C SER A 309 -0.92 -2.40 -5.40
N TRP A 310 -1.18 -2.33 -6.71
CA TRP A 310 -1.64 -3.47 -7.50
C TRP A 310 -0.59 -4.57 -7.63
N ALA A 311 0.70 -4.23 -7.63
CA ALA A 311 1.81 -5.18 -7.57
C ALA A 311 1.93 -5.82 -6.18
N ILE A 312 1.79 -5.01 -5.11
CA ILE A 312 1.76 -5.50 -3.73
C ILE A 312 0.60 -6.48 -3.51
N ARG A 313 -0.61 -6.16 -4.00
CA ARG A 313 -1.79 -7.04 -3.94
C ARG A 313 -1.54 -8.35 -4.65
N ARG A 314 -0.92 -8.31 -5.83
CA ARG A 314 -0.64 -9.52 -6.62
C ARG A 314 0.35 -10.44 -5.92
N LEU A 315 1.44 -9.90 -5.38
CA LEU A 315 2.39 -10.71 -4.61
C LEU A 315 1.74 -11.28 -3.34
N SER A 316 0.81 -10.55 -2.73
CA SER A 316 0.03 -10.99 -1.58
C SER A 316 -1.03 -12.05 -1.91
N LEU A 317 -1.34 -12.29 -3.20
CA LEU A 317 -2.17 -13.42 -3.63
C LEU A 317 -1.45 -14.74 -3.53
N VAL A 318 -0.12 -14.78 -3.48
CA VAL A 318 0.64 -16.03 -3.56
C VAL A 318 1.72 -16.15 -2.50
N GLY A 319 2.04 -15.08 -1.77
CA GLY A 319 3.01 -15.12 -0.71
C GLY A 319 2.81 -14.06 0.37
N GLU A 320 3.86 -13.87 1.16
CA GLU A 320 3.82 -13.07 2.39
C GLU A 320 4.86 -11.97 2.37
N ARG A 321 4.48 -10.80 2.88
CA ARG A 321 5.42 -9.69 3.08
C ARG A 321 6.31 -9.99 4.28
N LEU A 322 7.62 -9.89 4.08
CA LEU A 322 8.63 -10.04 5.11
C LEU A 322 9.03 -8.69 5.70
N LYS A 323 9.67 -8.71 6.88
CA LYS A 323 10.41 -7.56 7.39
C LYS A 323 11.61 -7.31 6.45
N PRO A 324 11.68 -6.15 5.77
CA PRO A 324 12.70 -5.92 4.76
C PRO A 324 14.09 -5.82 5.39
N HIS A 325 15.08 -6.43 4.74
CA HIS A 325 16.50 -6.30 5.11
C HIS A 325 17.29 -5.71 3.94
N ARG A 326 17.83 -4.49 4.10
CA ARG A 326 18.53 -3.74 3.03
C ARG A 326 17.72 -3.62 1.72
N ALA A 327 16.40 -3.57 1.86
CA ALA A 327 15.43 -3.39 0.78
C ALA A 327 14.32 -2.45 1.27
N LEU A 328 13.51 -1.92 0.35
CA LEU A 328 12.28 -1.21 0.70
C LEU A 328 11.13 -2.18 0.99
N LEU A 329 11.01 -3.22 0.17
CA LEU A 329 9.97 -4.23 0.27
C LEU A 329 10.59 -5.61 0.06
N GLN A 330 10.04 -6.60 0.76
CA GLN A 330 10.49 -7.98 0.63
C GLN A 330 9.30 -8.93 0.74
N PHE A 331 9.26 -9.94 -0.13
CA PHE A 331 8.22 -10.96 -0.16
C PHE A 331 8.83 -12.35 -0.16
N SER A 332 8.18 -13.28 0.53
CA SER A 332 8.42 -14.72 0.42
C SER A 332 7.29 -15.34 -0.39
N LEU A 333 7.62 -16.01 -1.49
CA LEU A 333 6.67 -16.73 -2.34
C LEU A 333 7.01 -18.23 -2.32
N PRO A 334 6.02 -19.14 -2.46
CA PRO A 334 6.30 -20.52 -2.82
C PRO A 334 7.10 -20.59 -4.12
N LEU A 335 8.12 -21.45 -4.18
CA LEU A 335 9.02 -21.57 -5.33
C LEU A 335 8.28 -21.81 -6.65
N HIS A 336 7.20 -22.58 -6.64
CA HIS A 336 6.43 -22.87 -7.86
C HIS A 336 5.62 -21.69 -8.41
N ASN A 337 5.43 -20.61 -7.64
CA ASN A 337 4.76 -19.38 -8.09
C ASN A 337 5.74 -18.31 -8.58
N SER A 338 7.04 -18.42 -8.27
CA SER A 338 7.97 -17.30 -8.41
C SER A 338 8.13 -16.83 -9.87
N GLU A 339 8.25 -17.75 -10.82
CA GLU A 339 8.48 -17.40 -12.23
C GLU A 339 7.29 -16.70 -12.88
N GLU A 340 6.04 -17.11 -12.58
CA GLU A 340 4.83 -16.43 -13.08
C GLU A 340 4.79 -14.97 -12.58
N GLU A 341 5.10 -14.76 -11.30
CA GLU A 341 5.07 -13.43 -10.70
C GLU A 341 6.21 -12.54 -11.15
N LEU A 342 7.43 -13.09 -11.31
CA LEU A 342 8.57 -12.36 -11.88
C LEU A 342 8.29 -11.94 -13.32
N HIS A 343 7.78 -12.86 -14.15
CA HIS A 343 7.42 -12.54 -15.52
C HIS A 343 6.35 -11.45 -15.61
N TRP A 344 5.32 -11.51 -14.74
CA TRP A 344 4.31 -10.47 -14.71
C TRP A 344 4.87 -9.10 -14.26
N LEU A 345 5.82 -9.06 -13.33
CA LEU A 345 6.52 -7.85 -12.92
C LEU A 345 7.41 -7.29 -14.05
N GLU A 346 8.09 -8.16 -14.81
CA GLU A 346 8.83 -7.80 -16.02
C GLU A 346 7.89 -7.18 -17.07
N GLU A 347 6.70 -7.75 -17.30
CA GLU A 347 5.74 -7.22 -18.28
C GLU A 347 5.05 -5.92 -17.82
N SER A 348 4.72 -5.81 -16.54
CA SER A 348 3.87 -4.74 -16.01
C SER A 348 4.64 -3.52 -15.49
N LEU A 349 5.87 -3.73 -15.05
CA LEU A 349 6.77 -2.73 -14.47
C LEU A 349 8.15 -2.69 -15.12
N TRP A 350 8.44 -3.53 -16.13
CA TRP A 350 9.75 -3.55 -16.81
C TRP A 350 10.91 -3.76 -15.83
N LEU A 351 10.66 -4.45 -14.71
CA LEU A 351 11.69 -4.81 -13.76
C LEU A 351 12.63 -5.83 -14.39
N THR A 352 13.89 -5.84 -13.97
CA THR A 352 14.82 -6.92 -14.30
C THR A 352 15.34 -7.58 -13.02
N ARG A 353 15.92 -8.76 -13.17
CA ARG A 353 16.48 -9.51 -12.05
C ARG A 353 17.93 -9.02 -11.81
N ASP A 354 18.29 -8.81 -10.53
CA ASP A 354 19.67 -8.52 -10.08
C ASP A 354 20.61 -9.72 -10.32
#